data_AF-A0A0S7Y966-F1
#
_entry.id   AF-A0A0S7Y966-F1
#
_cell.length_a   1.000
_cell.length_b   1.000
_cell.length_c   1.000
_cell.angle_alpha   90.00
_cell.angle_beta   90.00
_cell.angle_gamma   90.00
#
_symmetry.space_group_name_H-M   'P 1'
#
loop_
_entity.id
_entity.type
_entity.pdbx_description
1 polymer ?
#
loop_
_entity_poly.entity_id
_entity_poly.type
_entity_poly.pdbx_seq_one_letter_code
_entity_poly.pdbx_strand_id
1 'polypeptide(L)'
;MKSGNKILFFTLLLLIGLVIFYFSNNRINQVQAIYNKEEIQELKIKEIAPTTFAFKTLDNNLVEIGIEKHSPPQPYLKLNKWDNEVYLKVGIPYITSENPILVGNKIRYSTIGNKQTINNSLWQRIFSKSSVQAKENQPKVNIEFYPREPQEITEEIAGTHTFTQNEQGGVEFDTILYEKPETNQIIFPIETQGLKFYYQPSLDPDHPTWADEDGDGVADTFRPENVVGSYAVYHATKGNIHSSKEEAEKYKAGKAFHIYRPKIIDSNGWEIWGELNIDEQSGSLSITISQDFLNSAVYPITIDPTFGYDTTPTTDWTFVGENYAMTGGDTYSPSSNGTGVSMSFYGRNSGDQIKMALYDSSNESLEAETEAVNLSGSPSWVTANFSGSPSVSSNINYRLSFKASAEIYVYYDTAAVNYKYASNNFTDDWPNPISWTEGSARKWGIYCTYEVLETIGVQATIKSWISFSVSATSTTLSPEMVDSTGGVHIASSSVISLTAGTNNTSGYSIDIKSLNAALCHQNGCGTAQISSASTTLLVGNDGYGAQATSSDPEVTISASYNHATSTNTVGGLETTNNDLADTTGPGFEDIIWLTLKAAATSTKIYGIYEDIVTLTCTAGS
;
A
#
# COMPACT_ATOMS: atom_id res chain seq x y z
N MET A 1 26.60 27.70 -21.73
CA MET A 1 26.21 28.52 -20.55
C MET A 1 27.45 28.74 -19.69
N LYS A 2 27.75 29.99 -19.34
CA LYS A 2 28.88 30.34 -18.45
C LYS A 2 28.71 29.63 -17.10
N SER A 3 29.81 29.21 -16.46
CA SER A 3 29.79 28.37 -15.24
C SER A 3 28.92 28.92 -14.11
N GLY A 4 28.76 30.26 -14.02
CA GLY A 4 27.86 30.90 -13.06
C GLY A 4 26.38 30.55 -13.22
N ASN A 5 25.90 30.25 -14.44
CA ASN A 5 24.48 29.92 -14.68
C ASN A 5 24.14 28.48 -14.30
N LYS A 6 25.13 27.57 -14.22
CA LYS A 6 24.89 26.17 -13.82
C LYS A 6 24.64 26.04 -12.32
N ILE A 7 25.37 26.82 -11.52
CA ILE A 7 25.19 26.86 -10.06
C ILE A 7 23.82 27.42 -9.73
N LEU A 8 23.44 28.56 -10.33
CA LEU A 8 22.14 29.18 -10.09
C LEU A 8 20.95 28.27 -10.45
N PHE A 9 21.07 27.50 -11.54
CA PHE A 9 20.03 26.57 -11.97
C PHE A 9 19.90 25.37 -11.03
N PHE A 10 21.02 24.84 -10.52
CA PHE A 10 21.01 23.75 -9.55
C PHE A 10 20.44 24.20 -8.19
N THR A 11 20.79 25.40 -7.72
CA THR A 11 20.24 25.95 -6.47
C THR A 11 18.73 26.18 -6.58
N LEU A 12 18.23 26.62 -7.74
CA LEU A 12 16.80 26.81 -7.98
C LEU A 12 16.02 25.49 -7.97
N LEU A 13 16.54 24.43 -8.60
CA LEU A 13 15.93 23.10 -8.58
C LEU A 13 15.88 22.50 -7.17
N LEU A 14 16.93 22.71 -6.37
CA LEU A 14 16.97 22.23 -4.99
C LEU A 14 15.95 22.96 -4.10
N LEU A 15 15.78 24.28 -4.32
CA LEU A 15 14.76 25.09 -3.65
C LEU A 15 13.35 24.67 -4.05
N ILE A 16 13.09 24.41 -5.34
CA ILE A 16 11.79 23.90 -5.80
C ILE A 16 11.51 22.51 -5.21
N GLY A 17 12.50 21.62 -5.16
CA GLY A 17 12.37 20.30 -4.53
C GLY A 17 12.06 20.39 -3.03
N LEU A 18 12.75 21.26 -2.29
CA LEU A 18 12.48 21.52 -0.87
C LEU A 18 11.10 22.12 -0.64
N VAL A 19 10.66 23.03 -1.52
CA VAL A 19 9.31 23.63 -1.46
C VAL A 19 8.24 22.58 -1.74
N ILE A 20 8.41 21.74 -2.75
CA ILE A 20 7.48 20.63 -3.05
C ILE A 20 7.45 19.62 -1.90
N PHE A 21 8.61 19.25 -1.34
CA PHE A 21 8.70 18.33 -0.20
C PHE A 21 8.06 18.93 1.06
N TYR A 22 8.27 20.22 1.32
CA TYR A 22 7.67 20.93 2.45
C TYR A 22 6.15 21.06 2.30
N PHE A 23 5.64 21.39 1.11
CA PHE A 23 4.20 21.44 0.85
C PHE A 23 3.55 20.06 0.83
N SER A 24 4.25 19.01 0.37
CA SER A 24 3.76 17.63 0.41
C SER A 24 3.67 17.11 1.85
N ASN A 25 4.71 17.32 2.67
CA ASN A 25 4.69 16.90 4.07
C ASN A 25 3.74 17.74 4.93
N ASN A 26 3.57 19.04 4.65
CA ASN A 26 2.56 19.83 5.36
C ASN A 26 1.12 19.50 4.93
N ARG A 27 0.87 19.08 3.68
CA ARG A 27 -0.45 18.54 3.30
C ARG A 27 -0.72 17.19 3.96
N ILE A 28 0.27 16.31 4.06
CA ILE A 28 0.11 15.00 4.71
C ILE A 28 -0.10 15.18 6.22
N ASN A 29 0.66 16.07 6.87
CA ASN A 29 0.52 16.36 8.29
C ASN A 29 -0.71 17.22 8.63
N GLN A 30 -1.23 18.06 7.73
CA GLN A 30 -2.49 18.79 7.94
C GLN A 30 -3.74 17.96 7.63
N VAL A 31 -3.63 16.87 6.86
CA VAL A 31 -4.74 15.92 6.67
C VAL A 31 -4.78 14.85 7.76
N GLN A 32 -3.64 14.54 8.41
CA GLN A 32 -3.58 13.67 9.59
C GLN A 32 -3.72 14.39 10.94
N ALA A 33 -3.50 15.70 11.01
CA ALA A 33 -3.76 16.47 12.21
C ALA A 33 -5.26 16.83 12.34
N ILE A 34 -5.85 16.33 13.43
CA ILE A 34 -7.14 16.72 14.02
C ILE A 34 -8.39 16.01 13.45
N TYR A 35 -8.35 14.69 13.44
CA TYR A 35 -9.45 13.95 14.07
C TYR A 35 -8.81 13.10 15.16
N ASN A 36 -9.03 13.44 16.44
CA ASN A 36 -8.81 12.45 17.50
C ASN A 36 -9.84 11.34 17.27
N LYS A 37 -9.50 10.33 16.45
CA LYS A 37 -10.33 9.14 16.21
C LYS A 37 -10.74 8.45 17.52
N GLU A 38 -9.98 8.67 18.59
CA GLU A 38 -10.25 8.20 19.96
C GLU A 38 -11.54 8.78 20.57
N GLU A 39 -12.10 9.85 19.98
CA GLU A 39 -13.26 10.56 20.53
C GLU A 39 -14.58 10.29 19.79
N ILE A 40 -14.56 9.48 18.73
CA ILE A 40 -15.75 9.06 17.97
C ILE A 40 -16.30 7.77 18.62
N GLN A 41 -17.59 7.76 18.94
CA GLN A 41 -18.25 6.66 19.63
C GLN A 41 -19.00 5.75 18.66
N GLU A 42 -19.18 4.49 19.06
CA GLU A 42 -20.03 3.53 18.35
C GLU A 42 -21.48 4.00 18.33
N LEU A 43 -22.08 3.99 17.15
CA LEU A 43 -23.47 4.32 16.84
C LEU A 43 -23.94 5.65 17.45
N LYS A 44 -23.01 6.60 17.62
CA LYS A 44 -23.28 7.95 18.13
C LYS A 44 -22.63 9.01 17.29
N ILE A 45 -23.47 9.82 16.65
CA ILE A 45 -23.04 10.91 15.79
C ILE A 45 -22.35 12.00 16.61
N LYS A 46 -21.18 12.40 16.13
CA LYS A 46 -20.41 13.52 16.66
C LYS A 46 -19.96 14.43 15.55
N GLU A 47 -20.04 15.74 15.77
CA GLU A 47 -19.43 16.72 14.87
C GLU A 47 -17.91 16.61 14.98
N ILE A 48 -17.25 16.40 13.83
CA ILE A 48 -15.80 16.22 13.76
C ILE A 48 -15.11 17.40 13.08
N ALA A 49 -15.82 18.12 12.20
CA ALA A 49 -15.40 19.37 11.59
C ALA A 49 -16.64 20.23 11.27
N PRO A 50 -16.50 21.54 10.98
CA PRO A 50 -17.66 22.35 10.60
C PRO A 50 -18.41 21.70 9.44
N THR A 51 -19.69 21.37 9.65
CA THR A 51 -20.57 20.67 8.70
C THR A 51 -20.21 19.21 8.37
N THR A 52 -19.32 18.59 9.14
CA THR A 52 -18.93 17.18 8.99
C THR A 52 -19.09 16.45 10.32
N PHE A 53 -19.77 15.31 10.27
CA PHE A 53 -20.10 14.46 11.40
C PHE A 53 -19.62 13.05 11.13
N ALA A 54 -19.41 12.28 12.18
CA ALA A 54 -19.11 10.87 12.05
C ALA A 54 -19.56 10.07 13.26
N PHE A 55 -19.65 8.77 13.06
CA PHE A 55 -19.78 7.76 14.11
C PHE A 55 -19.04 6.49 13.69
N LYS A 56 -18.89 5.55 14.63
CA LYS A 56 -18.35 4.23 14.34
C LYS A 56 -19.45 3.17 14.31
N THR A 57 -19.33 2.21 13.43
CA THR A 57 -20.10 0.96 13.51
C THR A 57 -19.59 0.08 14.66
N LEU A 58 -20.28 -1.01 14.99
CA LEU A 58 -19.89 -1.94 16.05
C LEU A 58 -18.60 -2.71 15.71
N ASP A 59 -18.25 -2.80 14.43
CA ASP A 59 -16.95 -3.31 13.96
C ASP A 59 -15.90 -2.19 13.77
N ASN A 60 -16.11 -1.05 14.44
CA ASN A 60 -15.18 0.09 14.53
C ASN A 60 -14.85 0.76 13.17
N ASN A 61 -15.71 0.59 12.16
CA ASN A 61 -15.58 1.28 10.88
C ASN A 61 -16.21 2.68 10.91
N LEU A 62 -15.64 3.60 10.14
CA LEU A 62 -16.03 5.01 10.15
C LEU A 62 -17.15 5.28 9.13
N VAL A 63 -18.25 5.83 9.63
CA VAL A 63 -19.29 6.46 8.80
C VAL A 63 -19.15 7.97 8.93
N GLU A 64 -19.00 8.65 7.79
CA GLU A 64 -18.87 10.11 7.71
C GLU A 64 -20.07 10.71 6.98
N ILE A 65 -20.62 11.79 7.54
CA ILE A 65 -21.74 12.55 6.97
C ILE A 65 -21.28 14.00 6.86
N GLY A 66 -21.32 14.61 5.69
CA GLY A 66 -20.80 15.96 5.54
C GLY A 66 -21.34 16.72 4.35
N ILE A 67 -20.75 17.90 4.13
CA ILE A 67 -20.99 18.73 2.95
C ILE A 67 -19.68 18.89 2.18
N GLU A 68 -19.71 18.65 0.87
CA GLU A 68 -18.57 18.90 0.01
C GLU A 68 -18.32 20.39 -0.22
N LYS A 69 -17.03 20.77 -0.24
CA LYS A 69 -16.58 22.14 -0.48
C LYS A 69 -16.57 22.49 -1.98
N HIS A 70 -17.66 22.27 -2.68
CA HIS A 70 -17.88 22.75 -4.04
C HIS A 70 -19.06 23.73 -4.07
N SER A 71 -19.17 24.54 -5.13
CA SER A 71 -20.28 25.50 -5.30
C SER A 71 -21.22 24.96 -6.39
N PRO A 72 -22.48 24.59 -6.07
CA PRO A 72 -23.17 24.69 -4.77
C PRO A 72 -22.81 23.54 -3.80
N PRO A 73 -22.85 23.72 -2.47
CA PRO A 73 -22.53 22.65 -1.53
C PRO A 73 -23.54 21.48 -1.61
N GLN A 74 -23.05 20.24 -1.61
CA GLN A 74 -23.90 19.04 -1.61
C GLN A 74 -23.59 18.17 -0.39
N PRO A 75 -24.63 17.67 0.31
CA PRO A 75 -24.45 16.68 1.36
C PRO A 75 -23.91 15.36 0.78
N TYR A 76 -23.18 14.61 1.60
CA TYR A 76 -22.78 13.24 1.29
C TYR A 76 -22.81 12.35 2.52
N LEU A 77 -22.93 11.06 2.26
CA LEU A 77 -22.67 9.97 3.19
C LEU A 77 -21.48 9.17 2.68
N LYS A 78 -20.52 8.85 3.54
CA LYS A 78 -19.37 8.01 3.19
C LYS A 78 -19.22 6.87 4.18
N LEU A 79 -19.34 5.66 3.66
CA LEU A 79 -19.11 4.40 4.33
C LEU A 79 -17.68 3.97 4.08
N ASN A 80 -16.85 3.94 5.12
CA ASN A 80 -15.52 3.35 5.03
C ASN A 80 -15.55 1.95 5.63
N LYS A 81 -14.77 1.01 5.10
CA LYS A 81 -14.52 -0.26 5.78
C LYS A 81 -13.04 -0.60 5.75
N TRP A 82 -12.59 -1.34 6.76
CA TRP A 82 -11.23 -1.88 6.86
C TRP A 82 -10.17 -0.78 6.73
N ASP A 83 -10.24 0.21 7.63
CA ASP A 83 -9.27 1.33 7.66
C ASP A 83 -9.17 2.15 6.36
N ASN A 84 -10.31 2.36 5.70
CA ASN A 84 -10.46 3.07 4.42
C ASN A 84 -9.84 2.34 3.21
N GLU A 85 -9.55 1.05 3.31
CA GLU A 85 -9.18 0.24 2.14
C GLU A 85 -10.26 0.30 1.06
N VAL A 86 -11.52 0.21 1.49
CA VAL A 86 -12.69 0.34 0.63
C VAL A 86 -13.62 1.43 1.14
N TYR A 87 -14.33 2.08 0.23
CA TYR A 87 -15.40 2.99 0.59
C TYR A 87 -16.49 3.05 -0.48
N LEU A 88 -17.70 3.39 -0.03
CA LEU A 88 -18.80 3.91 -0.84
C LEU A 88 -19.13 5.30 -0.33
N LYS A 89 -19.12 6.28 -1.22
CA LYS A 89 -19.57 7.64 -0.95
C LYS A 89 -20.80 7.92 -1.80
N VAL A 90 -21.89 8.32 -1.17
CA VAL A 90 -23.17 8.64 -1.77
C VAL A 90 -23.36 10.15 -1.67
N GLY A 91 -23.35 10.83 -2.80
CA GLY A 91 -23.70 12.24 -2.89
C GLY A 91 -25.22 12.41 -2.91
N ILE A 92 -25.70 13.42 -2.21
CA ILE A 92 -27.13 13.73 -2.13
C ILE A 92 -27.46 14.76 -3.22
N PRO A 93 -28.38 14.47 -4.15
CA PRO A 93 -28.60 15.28 -5.36
C PRO A 93 -29.27 16.63 -5.09
N TYR A 94 -29.60 16.95 -3.84
CA TYR A 94 -30.29 18.17 -3.45
C TYR A 94 -29.32 19.22 -2.91
N ILE A 95 -29.42 20.43 -3.43
CA ILE A 95 -28.64 21.57 -2.94
C ILE A 95 -29.24 22.01 -1.60
N THR A 96 -28.41 22.05 -0.57
CA THR A 96 -28.81 22.58 0.74
C THR A 96 -28.18 23.96 0.92
N SER A 97 -28.98 24.93 1.37
CA SER A 97 -28.46 26.29 1.68
C SER A 97 -28.16 26.49 3.16
N GLU A 98 -28.42 25.48 3.98
CA GLU A 98 -28.31 25.52 5.42
C GLU A 98 -27.29 24.48 5.89
N ASN A 99 -26.62 24.77 7.00
CA ASN A 99 -25.76 23.79 7.65
C ASN A 99 -26.62 22.65 8.22
N PRO A 100 -26.13 21.40 8.19
CA PRO A 100 -26.77 20.28 8.87
C PRO A 100 -27.03 20.59 10.34
N ILE A 101 -28.16 20.11 10.85
CA ILE A 101 -28.52 20.24 12.26
C ILE A 101 -28.50 18.84 12.88
N LEU A 102 -27.71 18.68 13.95
CA LEU A 102 -27.75 17.49 14.80
C LEU A 102 -28.92 17.59 15.79
N VAL A 103 -29.92 16.73 15.62
CA VAL A 103 -31.10 16.64 16.49
C VAL A 103 -31.09 15.26 17.16
N GLY A 104 -30.61 15.20 18.41
CA GLY A 104 -30.37 13.92 19.08
C GLY A 104 -29.22 13.17 18.40
N ASN A 105 -29.48 11.94 17.95
CA ASN A 105 -28.51 11.10 17.23
C ASN A 105 -28.77 11.04 15.72
N LYS A 106 -29.36 12.11 15.17
CA LYS A 106 -29.81 12.20 13.78
C LYS A 106 -29.34 13.53 13.18
N ILE A 107 -28.72 13.47 12.00
CA ILE A 107 -28.36 14.65 11.21
C ILE A 107 -29.49 14.95 10.24
N ARG A 108 -29.97 16.20 10.24
CA ARG A 108 -30.99 16.66 9.30
C ARG A 108 -30.43 17.74 8.38
N TYR A 109 -30.69 17.56 7.09
CA TYR A 109 -30.58 18.57 6.05
C TYR A 109 -31.97 18.99 5.61
N SER A 110 -32.22 20.30 5.51
CA SER A 110 -33.47 20.82 4.97
C SER A 110 -33.21 21.68 3.74
N THR A 111 -34.00 21.43 2.70
CA THR A 111 -34.08 22.31 1.51
C THR A 111 -35.17 23.36 1.67
N ILE A 112 -36.06 23.20 2.66
CA ILE A 112 -37.11 24.16 2.99
C ILE A 112 -36.42 25.31 3.71
N GLY A 113 -36.00 26.33 2.96
CA GLY A 113 -35.46 27.55 3.54
C GLY A 113 -36.44 28.05 4.59
N ASN A 114 -36.06 27.92 5.86
CA ASN A 114 -36.68 28.76 6.86
C ASN A 114 -36.36 30.17 6.37
N LYS A 115 -37.40 30.95 6.06
CA LYS A 115 -37.25 32.41 6.05
C LYS A 115 -36.91 32.83 7.48
N GLN A 116 -35.70 32.52 7.96
CA GLN A 116 -35.11 33.29 9.01
C GLN A 116 -35.09 34.71 8.48
N THR A 117 -35.76 35.58 9.22
CA THR A 117 -35.76 37.01 8.98
C THR A 117 -34.35 37.50 9.32
N ILE A 118 -33.39 37.21 8.46
CA ILE A 118 -32.04 37.75 8.58
C ILE A 118 -32.14 39.17 8.07
N ASN A 119 -31.91 40.14 8.95
CA ASN A 119 -31.89 41.56 8.60
C ASN A 119 -30.98 41.77 7.39
N ASN A 120 -31.59 42.06 6.24
CA ASN A 120 -30.94 42.27 4.95
C ASN A 120 -29.87 43.36 5.06
N SER A 121 -28.59 42.96 5.08
CA SER A 121 -27.51 43.91 4.85
C SER A 121 -27.54 44.37 3.39
N LEU A 122 -27.26 45.66 3.18
CA LEU A 122 -27.33 46.35 1.88
C LEU A 122 -26.50 45.65 0.77
N TRP A 123 -25.48 44.88 1.16
CA TRP A 123 -24.56 44.17 0.25
C TRP A 123 -25.18 42.96 -0.46
N GLN A 124 -26.13 42.25 0.16
CA GLN A 124 -26.79 41.09 -0.48
C GLN A 124 -27.79 41.49 -1.58
N ARG A 125 -28.28 42.74 -1.59
CA ARG A 125 -29.18 43.26 -2.63
C ARG A 125 -28.47 43.55 -3.96
N ILE A 126 -27.15 43.73 -3.95
CA ILE A 126 -26.39 44.17 -5.13
C ILE A 126 -25.91 42.97 -5.96
N PHE A 127 -25.68 41.80 -5.35
CA PHE A 127 -25.04 40.65 -6.00
C PHE A 127 -25.96 39.44 -6.26
N SER A 128 -27.25 39.47 -5.89
CA SER A 128 -28.14 38.28 -5.99
C SER A 128 -28.88 38.12 -7.32
N LYS A 129 -28.68 38.98 -8.33
CA LYS A 129 -29.53 38.95 -9.53
C LYS A 129 -29.32 37.75 -10.47
N SER A 130 -28.28 36.93 -10.32
CA SER A 130 -28.00 35.80 -11.24
C SER A 130 -28.23 34.40 -10.67
N SER A 131 -28.45 34.22 -9.35
CA SER A 131 -28.63 32.89 -8.73
C SER A 131 -30.04 32.60 -8.20
N VAL A 132 -30.96 33.56 -8.29
CA VAL A 132 -32.33 33.44 -7.76
C VAL A 132 -33.23 32.54 -8.62
N GLN A 133 -32.95 32.41 -9.92
CA GLN A 133 -33.83 31.68 -10.84
C GLN A 133 -33.72 30.14 -10.73
N ALA A 134 -32.66 29.61 -10.09
CA ALA A 134 -32.49 28.18 -9.85
C ALA A 134 -33.07 27.70 -8.49
N LYS A 135 -33.42 28.63 -7.58
CA LYS A 135 -33.90 28.29 -6.23
C LYS A 135 -35.41 28.04 -6.14
N GLU A 136 -36.19 28.46 -7.15
CA GLU A 136 -37.66 28.51 -7.04
C GLU A 136 -38.35 27.17 -7.42
N ASN A 137 -37.62 26.20 -7.99
CA ASN A 137 -38.16 24.91 -8.44
C ASN A 137 -37.55 23.67 -7.74
N GLN A 138 -36.80 23.82 -6.64
CA GLN A 138 -36.29 22.64 -5.92
C GLN A 138 -37.42 22.03 -5.08
N PRO A 139 -37.64 20.70 -5.14
CA PRO A 139 -38.67 20.05 -4.35
C PRO A 139 -38.39 20.26 -2.86
N LYS A 140 -39.46 20.45 -2.08
CA LYS A 140 -39.34 20.46 -0.61
C LYS A 140 -38.95 19.07 -0.13
N VAL A 141 -37.67 18.92 0.19
CA VAL A 141 -37.06 17.66 0.64
C VAL A 141 -36.32 17.86 1.96
N ASN A 142 -36.48 16.91 2.88
CA ASN A 142 -35.57 16.73 4.00
C ASN A 142 -34.78 15.45 3.82
N ILE A 143 -33.52 15.47 4.27
CA ILE A 143 -32.66 14.29 4.31
C ILE A 143 -32.22 14.08 5.74
N GLU A 144 -32.36 12.86 6.25
CA GLU A 144 -31.98 12.52 7.61
C GLU A 144 -31.00 11.35 7.62
N PHE A 145 -29.94 11.43 8.43
CA PHE A 145 -28.97 10.34 8.60
C PHE A 145 -28.88 9.94 10.06
N TYR A 146 -28.87 8.64 10.34
CA TYR A 146 -28.74 8.13 11.70
C TYR A 146 -28.18 6.70 11.75
N PRO A 147 -27.45 6.34 12.82
CA PRO A 147 -26.93 4.99 13.00
C PRO A 147 -28.06 3.97 13.21
N ARG A 148 -27.85 2.74 12.73
CA ARG A 148 -28.74 1.60 12.93
C ARG A 148 -28.06 0.54 13.81
N GLU A 149 -28.79 0.07 14.80
CA GLU A 149 -28.42 -1.05 15.66
C GLU A 149 -28.69 -2.39 14.94
N PRO A 150 -28.05 -3.49 15.36
CA PRO A 150 -28.43 -4.82 14.93
C PRO A 150 -29.91 -5.09 15.21
N GLN A 151 -30.60 -5.67 14.24
CA GLN A 151 -32.03 -5.95 14.32
C GLN A 151 -32.30 -7.39 13.90
N GLU A 152 -33.02 -8.13 14.75
CA GLU A 152 -33.65 -9.38 14.36
C GLU A 152 -34.93 -9.09 13.60
N ILE A 153 -35.05 -9.64 12.40
CA ILE A 153 -36.25 -9.59 11.58
C ILE A 153 -36.83 -10.99 11.54
N THR A 154 -38.09 -11.11 11.99
CA THR A 154 -38.86 -12.35 11.89
C THR A 154 -39.97 -12.15 10.87
N GLU A 155 -39.97 -12.98 9.83
CA GLU A 155 -40.97 -12.96 8.76
C GLU A 155 -41.66 -14.32 8.65
N GLU A 156 -42.95 -14.30 8.33
CA GLU A 156 -43.75 -15.49 8.02
C GLU A 156 -43.69 -15.73 6.50
N ILE A 157 -42.63 -16.39 6.05
CA ILE A 157 -42.37 -16.73 4.65
C ILE A 157 -42.39 -18.25 4.52
N ALA A 158 -43.54 -18.82 4.15
CA ALA A 158 -43.74 -20.28 4.09
C ALA A 158 -43.31 -21.01 5.40
N GLY A 159 -43.40 -20.30 6.53
CA GLY A 159 -42.85 -20.69 7.83
C GLY A 159 -42.28 -19.47 8.56
N THR A 160 -41.91 -19.63 9.82
CA THR A 160 -41.30 -18.55 10.62
C THR A 160 -39.78 -18.55 10.43
N HIS A 161 -39.23 -17.49 9.83
CA HIS A 161 -37.78 -17.32 9.64
C HIS A 161 -37.29 -16.09 10.39
N THR A 162 -36.11 -16.20 11.01
CA THR A 162 -35.47 -15.11 11.74
C THR A 162 -34.10 -14.82 11.14
N PHE A 163 -33.85 -13.56 10.83
CA PHE A 163 -32.63 -13.05 10.23
C PHE A 163 -32.06 -11.91 11.06
N THR A 164 -30.75 -11.91 11.28
CA THR A 164 -30.04 -10.77 11.87
C THR A 164 -29.63 -9.81 10.77
N GLN A 165 -30.06 -8.55 10.85
CA GLN A 165 -29.63 -7.48 9.95
C GLN A 165 -28.77 -6.47 10.67
N ASN A 166 -27.82 -5.88 9.95
CA ASN A 166 -26.87 -4.91 10.48
C ASN A 166 -26.11 -5.50 11.67
N GLU A 167 -25.60 -6.73 11.56
CA GLU A 167 -24.92 -7.44 12.66
C GLU A 167 -23.80 -6.57 13.27
N GLN A 168 -23.15 -5.74 12.43
CA GLN A 168 -22.07 -4.84 12.83
C GLN A 168 -22.54 -3.38 12.96
N GLY A 169 -23.84 -3.14 12.98
CA GLY A 169 -24.45 -1.82 12.87
C GLY A 169 -24.58 -1.34 11.43
N GLY A 170 -25.23 -0.20 11.25
CA GLY A 170 -25.49 0.38 9.93
C GLY A 170 -25.74 1.88 9.97
N VAL A 171 -26.17 2.41 8.83
CA VAL A 171 -26.66 3.78 8.71
C VAL A 171 -27.93 3.78 7.88
N GLU A 172 -28.91 4.53 8.34
CA GLU A 172 -30.13 4.85 7.60
C GLU A 172 -29.99 6.23 6.96
N PHE A 173 -30.51 6.40 5.75
CA PHE A 173 -30.69 7.73 5.19
C PHE A 173 -32.10 7.97 4.65
N ASP A 174 -32.93 8.67 5.43
CA ASP A 174 -34.30 8.97 5.04
C ASP A 174 -34.30 10.12 4.01
N THR A 175 -34.97 9.93 2.86
CA THR A 175 -35.34 11.02 1.96
C THR A 175 -36.83 11.31 2.10
N ILE A 176 -37.18 12.46 2.67
CA ILE A 176 -38.55 12.88 2.94
C ILE A 176 -38.98 13.88 1.89
N LEU A 177 -39.90 13.50 1.00
CA LEU A 177 -40.49 14.39 0.00
C LEU A 177 -41.78 14.96 0.56
N TYR A 178 -41.93 16.28 0.58
CA TYR A 178 -43.15 16.96 1.07
C TYR A 178 -44.19 17.22 -0.04
N GLU A 179 -43.80 17.01 -1.29
CA GLU A 179 -44.66 17.15 -2.46
C GLU A 179 -44.20 16.18 -3.56
N LYS A 180 -45.06 15.96 -4.54
CA LYS A 180 -44.79 15.04 -5.64
C LYS A 180 -43.58 15.51 -6.47
N PRO A 181 -42.54 14.66 -6.66
CA PRO A 181 -41.40 15.00 -7.50
C PRO A 181 -41.78 15.01 -8.98
N GLU A 182 -40.99 15.73 -9.81
CA GLU A 182 -41.19 15.80 -11.26
C GLU A 182 -40.92 14.45 -11.95
N THR A 183 -39.98 13.68 -11.41
CA THR A 183 -39.61 12.35 -11.88
C THR A 183 -39.92 11.32 -10.80
N ASN A 184 -40.26 10.10 -11.19
CA ASN A 184 -40.42 8.99 -10.26
C ASN A 184 -39.09 8.31 -9.89
N GLN A 185 -37.96 8.87 -10.33
CA GLN A 185 -36.63 8.36 -10.06
C GLN A 185 -35.82 9.41 -9.30
N ILE A 186 -35.12 8.96 -8.26
CA ILE A 186 -34.13 9.74 -7.52
C ILE A 186 -32.75 9.14 -7.79
N ILE A 187 -31.82 9.97 -8.25
CA ILE A 187 -30.48 9.53 -8.66
C ILE A 187 -29.45 10.16 -7.72
N PHE A 188 -28.72 9.31 -7.02
CA PHE A 188 -27.62 9.65 -6.14
C PHE A 188 -26.29 9.39 -6.87
N PRO A 189 -25.44 10.40 -7.10
CA PRO A 189 -24.08 10.15 -7.55
C PRO A 189 -23.33 9.33 -6.50
N ILE A 190 -22.56 8.34 -6.94
CA ILE A 190 -21.73 7.52 -6.05
C ILE A 190 -20.27 7.52 -6.49
N GLU A 191 -19.37 7.49 -5.51
CA GLU A 191 -17.95 7.20 -5.70
C GLU A 191 -17.61 5.92 -4.91
N THR A 192 -16.87 5.01 -5.53
CA THR A 192 -16.52 3.72 -4.92
C THR A 192 -15.03 3.45 -5.04
N GLN A 193 -14.48 2.72 -4.07
CA GLN A 193 -13.10 2.23 -4.13
C GLN A 193 -13.05 0.79 -3.64
N GLY A 194 -12.52 -0.09 -4.48
CA GLY A 194 -12.22 -1.48 -4.09
C GLY A 194 -13.44 -2.34 -3.78
N LEU A 195 -14.61 -2.01 -4.34
CA LEU A 195 -15.87 -2.72 -4.12
C LEU A 195 -16.37 -3.43 -5.39
N LYS A 196 -17.23 -4.44 -5.21
CA LYS A 196 -18.03 -5.12 -6.24
C LYS A 196 -19.46 -5.30 -5.74
N PHE A 197 -20.44 -5.06 -6.60
CA PHE A 197 -21.87 -5.05 -6.25
C PHE A 197 -22.57 -6.27 -6.86
N TYR A 198 -23.32 -7.00 -6.03
CA TYR A 198 -24.05 -8.21 -6.43
C TYR A 198 -25.54 -8.04 -6.16
N TYR A 199 -26.31 -7.86 -7.24
CA TYR A 199 -27.78 -7.74 -7.17
C TYR A 199 -28.41 -9.02 -6.64
N GLN A 200 -29.38 -8.89 -5.74
CA GLN A 200 -30.13 -9.99 -5.14
C GLN A 200 -31.52 -10.09 -5.79
N PRO A 201 -31.73 -10.97 -6.79
CA PRO A 201 -33.00 -11.05 -7.52
C PRO A 201 -34.13 -11.68 -6.69
N SER A 202 -35.34 -11.66 -7.26
CA SER A 202 -36.45 -12.52 -6.83
C SER A 202 -36.02 -13.99 -6.84
N LEU A 203 -36.40 -14.77 -5.84
CA LEU A 203 -36.11 -16.21 -5.82
C LEU A 203 -37.03 -16.99 -6.77
N ASP A 204 -38.31 -16.61 -6.85
CA ASP A 204 -39.30 -17.16 -7.78
C ASP A 204 -40.17 -16.03 -8.40
N PRO A 205 -40.77 -16.20 -9.60
CA PRO A 205 -41.65 -15.20 -10.21
C PRO A 205 -42.95 -14.92 -9.46
N ASP A 206 -43.57 -15.95 -8.87
CA ASP A 206 -44.83 -15.84 -8.12
C ASP A 206 -44.58 -15.69 -6.62
N HIS A 207 -43.39 -16.10 -6.14
CA HIS A 207 -42.99 -16.06 -4.74
C HIS A 207 -41.62 -15.38 -4.54
N PRO A 208 -41.55 -14.04 -4.47
CA PRO A 208 -40.26 -13.36 -4.55
C PRO A 208 -39.25 -13.66 -3.43
N THR A 209 -39.74 -14.04 -2.25
CA THR A 209 -38.97 -14.26 -1.03
C THR A 209 -38.64 -15.72 -0.74
N TRP A 210 -39.15 -16.67 -1.54
CA TRP A 210 -38.83 -18.08 -1.35
C TRP A 210 -38.88 -18.88 -2.66
N ALA A 211 -38.22 -20.03 -2.68
CA ALA A 211 -38.30 -20.97 -3.78
C ALA A 211 -38.36 -22.42 -3.27
N ASP A 212 -39.19 -23.21 -3.94
CA ASP A 212 -39.22 -24.67 -3.90
C ASP A 212 -38.35 -25.14 -5.08
N GLU A 213 -37.10 -25.54 -4.79
CA GLU A 213 -36.14 -25.84 -5.85
C GLU A 213 -36.28 -27.28 -6.38
N ASP A 214 -36.88 -28.19 -5.62
CA ASP A 214 -37.04 -29.59 -5.97
C ASP A 214 -38.45 -29.98 -6.46
N GLY A 215 -39.43 -29.09 -6.28
CA GLY A 215 -40.80 -29.19 -6.75
C GLY A 215 -41.70 -30.06 -5.86
N ASP A 216 -41.34 -30.27 -4.59
CA ASP A 216 -42.11 -31.10 -3.66
C ASP A 216 -43.29 -30.38 -2.99
N GLY A 217 -43.41 -29.06 -3.20
CA GLY A 217 -44.44 -28.19 -2.64
C GLY A 217 -44.05 -27.54 -1.31
N VAL A 218 -42.80 -27.67 -0.86
CA VAL A 218 -42.24 -27.06 0.34
C VAL A 218 -41.15 -26.07 -0.06
N ALA A 219 -41.07 -24.94 0.64
CA ALA A 219 -40.03 -23.95 0.38
C ALA A 219 -38.68 -24.42 0.94
N ASP A 220 -37.63 -24.37 0.13
CA ASP A 220 -36.27 -24.72 0.53
C ASP A 220 -35.38 -23.50 0.72
N THR A 221 -35.65 -22.43 -0.01
CA THR A 221 -34.83 -21.22 -0.04
C THR A 221 -35.63 -20.05 0.48
N PHE A 222 -35.03 -19.22 1.33
CA PHE A 222 -35.72 -18.04 1.87
C PHE A 222 -34.82 -16.80 1.86
N ARG A 223 -35.45 -15.67 1.56
CA ARG A 223 -34.82 -14.35 1.50
C ARG A 223 -35.75 -13.32 2.14
N PRO A 224 -35.24 -12.48 3.06
CA PRO A 224 -36.03 -11.39 3.61
C PRO A 224 -36.56 -10.45 2.53
N GLU A 225 -37.75 -9.90 2.73
CA GLU A 225 -38.41 -9.06 1.72
C GLU A 225 -37.56 -7.84 1.31
N ASN A 226 -36.86 -7.22 2.27
CA ASN A 226 -35.97 -6.07 2.01
C ASN A 226 -34.62 -6.43 1.35
N VAL A 227 -34.31 -7.72 1.21
CA VAL A 227 -33.16 -8.23 0.46
C VAL A 227 -33.55 -8.55 -0.99
N VAL A 228 -34.84 -8.76 -1.29
CA VAL A 228 -35.29 -8.99 -2.68
C VAL A 228 -35.21 -7.67 -3.46
N GLY A 229 -34.28 -7.57 -4.41
CA GLY A 229 -34.00 -6.38 -5.19
C GLY A 229 -32.94 -5.45 -4.56
N SER A 230 -32.13 -5.98 -3.63
CA SER A 230 -31.07 -5.27 -2.93
C SER A 230 -29.68 -5.54 -3.56
N TYR A 231 -28.61 -5.02 -2.94
CA TYR A 231 -27.23 -5.33 -3.33
C TYR A 231 -26.37 -5.80 -2.15
N ALA A 232 -25.73 -6.96 -2.30
CA ALA A 232 -24.62 -7.38 -1.45
C ALA A 232 -23.30 -6.82 -2.00
N VAL A 233 -22.49 -6.17 -1.17
CA VAL A 233 -21.28 -5.47 -1.61
C VAL A 233 -20.05 -6.14 -1.02
N TYR A 234 -19.09 -6.52 -1.86
CA TYR A 234 -17.88 -7.24 -1.47
C TYR A 234 -16.62 -6.44 -1.80
N HIS A 235 -15.53 -6.75 -1.11
CA HIS A 235 -14.20 -6.34 -1.51
C HIS A 235 -13.89 -6.87 -2.92
N ALA A 236 -13.32 -6.03 -3.77
CA ALA A 236 -12.99 -6.39 -5.15
C ALA A 236 -11.93 -7.50 -5.28
N THR A 237 -11.01 -7.61 -4.31
CA THR A 237 -9.83 -8.48 -4.33
C THR A 237 -9.70 -9.39 -3.10
N LYS A 238 -10.19 -8.99 -1.93
CA LYS A 238 -10.18 -9.86 -0.73
C LYS A 238 -11.42 -10.77 -0.76
N GLY A 239 -11.18 -12.06 -0.96
CA GLY A 239 -12.22 -13.08 -1.12
C GLY A 239 -12.28 -14.06 0.05
N ASN A 240 -12.40 -15.35 -0.27
CA ASN A 240 -12.62 -16.40 0.72
C ASN A 240 -11.32 -17.16 1.10
N ILE A 241 -10.13 -16.68 0.71
CA ILE A 241 -8.83 -17.29 1.09
C ILE A 241 -7.91 -16.20 1.65
N HIS A 242 -7.40 -16.40 2.87
CA HIS A 242 -6.67 -15.39 3.64
C HIS A 242 -5.34 -15.88 4.19
N SER A 243 -4.34 -15.01 4.16
CA SER A 243 -2.94 -15.36 4.46
C SER A 243 -2.55 -15.30 5.93
N SER A 244 -3.50 -14.95 6.79
CA SER A 244 -3.34 -14.98 8.24
C SER A 244 -4.70 -15.05 8.92
N LYS A 245 -4.70 -15.45 10.19
CA LYS A 245 -5.90 -15.45 11.01
C LYS A 245 -6.48 -14.04 11.16
N GLU A 246 -5.62 -13.03 11.30
CA GLU A 246 -6.04 -11.63 11.43
C GLU A 246 -6.74 -11.12 10.16
N GLU A 247 -6.21 -11.44 8.97
CA GLU A 247 -6.90 -11.14 7.71
C GLU A 247 -8.23 -11.90 7.61
N ALA A 248 -8.24 -13.18 7.98
CA ALA A 248 -9.44 -14.00 7.95
C ALA A 248 -10.55 -13.47 8.89
N GLU A 249 -10.19 -13.05 10.10
CA GLU A 249 -11.12 -12.43 11.05
C GLU A 249 -11.61 -11.06 10.56
N LYS A 250 -10.73 -10.28 9.90
CA LYS A 250 -11.04 -8.96 9.35
C LYS A 250 -11.98 -9.02 8.14
N TYR A 251 -11.69 -9.88 7.16
CA TYR A 251 -12.42 -9.90 5.88
C TYR A 251 -13.47 -11.03 5.80
N LYS A 252 -13.30 -12.15 6.50
CA LYS A 252 -14.18 -13.33 6.44
C LYS A 252 -14.44 -13.81 5.00
N ALA A 253 -15.67 -13.68 4.48
CA ALA A 253 -16.01 -14.00 3.08
C ALA A 253 -15.85 -12.78 2.12
N GLY A 254 -15.28 -11.68 2.61
CA GLY A 254 -15.03 -10.45 1.86
C GLY A 254 -16.23 -9.50 1.74
N LYS A 255 -17.36 -9.76 2.44
CA LYS A 255 -18.54 -8.87 2.42
C LYS A 255 -18.24 -7.58 3.19
N ALA A 256 -18.45 -6.45 2.55
CA ALA A 256 -18.22 -5.14 3.15
C ALA A 256 -19.49 -4.64 3.86
N PHE A 257 -20.58 -4.53 3.10
CA PHE A 257 -21.88 -4.10 3.58
C PHE A 257 -22.98 -4.58 2.64
N HIS A 258 -24.23 -4.39 3.05
CA HIS A 258 -25.44 -4.65 2.29
C HIS A 258 -26.17 -3.32 2.06
N ILE A 259 -26.68 -3.12 0.85
CA ILE A 259 -27.53 -1.97 0.50
C ILE A 259 -28.93 -2.52 0.34
N TYR A 260 -29.76 -2.35 1.37
CA TYR A 260 -31.11 -2.91 1.40
C TYR A 260 -32.04 -2.18 0.42
N ARG A 261 -33.06 -2.89 -0.04
CA ARG A 261 -34.08 -2.29 -0.90
C ARG A 261 -34.85 -1.23 -0.12
N PRO A 262 -35.04 -0.02 -0.68
CA PRO A 262 -35.70 1.06 0.05
C PRO A 262 -37.19 0.78 0.21
N LYS A 263 -37.70 0.98 1.42
CA LYS A 263 -39.14 1.05 1.69
C LYS A 263 -39.61 2.48 1.50
N ILE A 264 -40.72 2.69 0.79
CA ILE A 264 -41.37 4.00 0.65
C ILE A 264 -42.67 3.99 1.44
N ILE A 265 -42.83 4.95 2.34
CA ILE A 265 -43.96 5.05 3.26
C ILE A 265 -44.60 6.42 3.11
N ASP A 266 -45.91 6.49 2.88
CA ASP A 266 -46.65 7.76 2.88
C ASP A 266 -47.09 8.17 4.29
N SER A 267 -47.63 9.39 4.44
CA SER A 267 -48.07 9.88 5.75
C SER A 267 -49.31 9.19 6.32
N ASN A 268 -50.02 8.37 5.53
CA ASN A 268 -51.07 7.47 6.00
C ASN A 268 -50.54 6.09 6.41
N GLY A 269 -49.24 5.84 6.26
CA GLY A 269 -48.60 4.56 6.54
C GLY A 269 -48.74 3.54 5.41
N TRP A 270 -49.06 3.96 4.18
CA TRP A 270 -49.10 3.08 3.03
C TRP A 270 -47.68 2.84 2.52
N GLU A 271 -47.34 1.57 2.31
CA GLU A 271 -45.97 1.16 2.02
C GLU A 271 -45.86 0.51 0.63
N ILE A 272 -44.77 0.80 -0.07
CA ILE A 272 -44.32 0.06 -1.25
C ILE A 272 -42.80 -0.12 -1.20
N TRP A 273 -42.29 -1.06 -1.98
CA TRP A 273 -40.85 -1.19 -2.20
C TRP A 273 -40.40 -0.42 -3.44
N GLY A 274 -39.29 0.31 -3.32
CA GLY A 274 -38.64 0.99 -4.44
C GLY A 274 -37.79 0.02 -5.25
N GLU A 275 -37.58 0.32 -6.52
CA GLU A 275 -36.61 -0.41 -7.33
C GLU A 275 -35.24 0.26 -7.19
N LEU A 276 -34.28 -0.47 -6.64
CA LEU A 276 -32.91 -0.01 -6.44
C LEU A 276 -32.04 -0.49 -7.61
N ASN A 277 -31.28 0.41 -8.23
CA ASN A 277 -30.31 0.08 -9.27
C ASN A 277 -28.99 0.83 -9.06
N ILE A 278 -27.88 0.11 -9.14
CA ILE A 278 -26.51 0.64 -9.06
C ILE A 278 -25.81 0.43 -10.40
N ASP A 279 -25.37 1.53 -10.99
CA ASP A 279 -24.56 1.54 -12.21
C ASP A 279 -23.16 2.06 -11.89
N GLU A 280 -22.22 1.10 -11.78
CA GLU A 280 -20.81 1.37 -11.50
C GLU A 280 -20.12 2.16 -12.61
N GLN A 281 -20.59 2.06 -13.87
CA GLN A 281 -19.97 2.74 -15.01
C GLN A 281 -20.35 4.23 -15.05
N SER A 282 -21.62 4.53 -14.78
CA SER A 282 -22.08 5.92 -14.68
C SER A 282 -21.80 6.55 -13.31
N GLY A 283 -21.45 5.75 -12.31
CA GLY A 283 -21.23 6.21 -10.94
C GLY A 283 -22.52 6.69 -10.30
N SER A 284 -23.61 5.92 -10.45
CA SER A 284 -24.93 6.30 -9.92
C SER A 284 -25.64 5.17 -9.17
N LEU A 285 -26.35 5.56 -8.12
CA LEU A 285 -27.36 4.75 -7.42
C LEU A 285 -28.71 5.41 -7.70
N SER A 286 -29.69 4.63 -8.16
CA SER A 286 -31.02 5.12 -8.50
C SER A 286 -32.09 4.37 -7.72
N ILE A 287 -33.09 5.11 -7.26
CA ILE A 287 -34.30 4.57 -6.64
C ILE A 287 -35.48 4.99 -7.50
N THR A 288 -36.18 4.00 -8.09
CA THR A 288 -37.41 4.23 -8.86
C THR A 288 -38.62 3.91 -7.98
N ILE A 289 -39.55 4.85 -7.93
CA ILE A 289 -40.81 4.77 -7.16
C ILE A 289 -41.95 4.51 -8.15
N SER A 290 -42.93 3.72 -7.76
CA SER A 290 -44.14 3.52 -8.57
C SER A 290 -44.84 4.85 -8.84
N GLN A 291 -45.09 5.14 -10.13
CA GLN A 291 -45.78 6.38 -10.53
C GLN A 291 -47.21 6.44 -9.98
N ASP A 292 -47.88 5.29 -9.87
CA ASP A 292 -49.23 5.18 -9.31
C ASP A 292 -49.26 5.45 -7.81
N PHE A 293 -48.22 5.02 -7.09
CA PHE A 293 -48.04 5.38 -5.68
C PHE A 293 -47.83 6.88 -5.53
N LEU A 294 -46.92 7.50 -6.30
CA LEU A 294 -46.70 8.95 -6.26
C LEU A 294 -47.95 9.78 -6.61
N ASN A 295 -48.86 9.23 -7.42
CA ASN A 295 -50.12 9.89 -7.77
C ASN A 295 -51.17 9.81 -6.64
N SER A 296 -51.13 8.76 -5.82
CA SER A 296 -52.14 8.46 -4.81
C SER A 296 -51.69 8.71 -3.37
N ALA A 297 -50.38 8.81 -3.13
CA ALA A 297 -49.79 8.97 -1.81
C ALA A 297 -50.18 10.27 -1.12
N VAL A 298 -50.28 10.22 0.21
CA VAL A 298 -50.44 11.42 1.03
C VAL A 298 -49.09 11.86 1.55
N TYR A 299 -48.67 13.06 1.14
CA TYR A 299 -47.37 13.62 1.49
C TYR A 299 -47.34 14.18 2.94
N PRO A 300 -46.19 14.15 3.62
CA PRO A 300 -44.88 13.72 3.11
C PRO A 300 -44.77 12.21 2.92
N ILE A 301 -43.95 11.80 1.95
CA ILE A 301 -43.51 10.40 1.81
C ILE A 301 -42.05 10.28 2.24
N THR A 302 -41.72 9.19 2.92
CA THR A 302 -40.37 8.84 3.34
C THR A 302 -39.84 7.70 2.47
N ILE A 303 -38.62 7.84 1.99
CA ILE A 303 -37.87 6.80 1.27
C ILE A 303 -36.73 6.38 2.18
N ASP A 304 -36.71 5.10 2.55
CA ASP A 304 -35.93 4.54 3.67
C ASP A 304 -34.91 3.48 3.18
N PRO A 305 -33.83 3.89 2.50
CA PRO A 305 -32.71 3.02 2.13
C PRO A 305 -31.73 2.81 3.30
N THR A 306 -31.68 1.56 3.77
CA THR A 306 -30.73 1.14 4.82
C THR A 306 -29.41 0.66 4.21
N PHE A 307 -28.29 1.14 4.75
CA PHE A 307 -26.95 0.60 4.49
C PHE A 307 -26.44 -0.15 5.73
N GLY A 308 -26.26 -1.46 5.62
CA GLY A 308 -25.86 -2.31 6.73
C GLY A 308 -24.45 -2.86 6.63
N TYR A 309 -23.68 -2.84 7.71
CA TYR A 309 -22.43 -3.60 7.76
C TYR A 309 -22.76 -5.03 8.18
N ASP A 310 -22.75 -5.93 7.19
CA ASP A 310 -22.98 -7.35 7.39
C ASP A 310 -21.76 -8.14 6.91
N THR A 311 -21.26 -9.01 7.79
CA THR A 311 -20.19 -9.95 7.41
C THR A 311 -20.71 -11.30 6.94
N THR A 312 -22.01 -11.52 7.09
CA THR A 312 -22.67 -12.79 6.86
C THR A 312 -23.64 -12.68 5.68
N PRO A 313 -23.87 -13.78 4.95
CA PRO A 313 -24.90 -13.83 3.93
C PRO A 313 -26.31 -13.81 4.56
N THR A 314 -27.30 -13.27 3.84
CA THR A 314 -28.67 -13.04 4.36
C THR A 314 -29.73 -13.96 3.76
N THR A 315 -29.41 -14.75 2.73
CA THR A 315 -30.31 -15.78 2.17
C THR A 315 -29.94 -17.13 2.77
N ASP A 316 -30.92 -17.90 3.25
CA ASP A 316 -30.71 -19.29 3.66
C ASP A 316 -31.31 -20.28 2.67
N TRP A 317 -30.75 -21.48 2.68
CA TRP A 317 -31.26 -22.63 1.93
C TRP A 317 -31.14 -23.89 2.77
N THR A 318 -32.22 -24.68 2.78
CA THR A 318 -32.28 -26.02 3.34
C THR A 318 -31.50 -26.96 2.42
N PHE A 319 -30.31 -27.36 2.86
CA PHE A 319 -29.47 -28.29 2.13
C PHE A 319 -29.70 -29.70 2.65
N VAL A 320 -30.27 -30.57 1.82
CA VAL A 320 -30.41 -32.01 2.11
C VAL A 320 -29.06 -32.70 1.93
N GLY A 321 -28.21 -32.60 2.96
CA GLY A 321 -26.77 -32.75 2.83
C GLY A 321 -26.18 -34.14 3.01
N GLU A 322 -26.97 -35.15 3.37
CA GLU A 322 -26.45 -36.47 3.73
C GLU A 322 -25.66 -37.14 2.61
N ASN A 323 -25.97 -36.81 1.35
CA ASN A 323 -25.50 -37.52 0.17
C ASN A 323 -24.72 -36.64 -0.84
N TYR A 324 -24.37 -35.40 -0.49
CA TYR A 324 -23.72 -34.47 -1.42
C TYR A 324 -22.51 -33.72 -0.83
N ALA A 325 -21.48 -33.58 -1.67
CA ALA A 325 -20.45 -32.55 -1.54
C ALA A 325 -20.82 -31.34 -2.40
N MET A 326 -20.58 -30.13 -1.90
CA MET A 326 -20.91 -28.88 -2.59
C MET A 326 -19.77 -27.87 -2.56
N THR A 327 -19.73 -26.97 -3.53
CA THR A 327 -18.84 -25.80 -3.57
C THR A 327 -19.50 -24.63 -4.29
N GLY A 328 -19.00 -23.42 -4.04
CA GLY A 328 -19.48 -22.22 -4.73
C GLY A 328 -19.10 -22.22 -6.21
N GLY A 329 -19.74 -21.34 -6.99
CA GLY A 329 -19.37 -21.19 -8.40
C GLY A 329 -18.02 -20.51 -8.59
N ASP A 330 -17.71 -19.54 -7.73
CA ASP A 330 -16.45 -18.82 -7.72
C ASP A 330 -15.27 -19.71 -7.31
N THR A 331 -14.11 -19.42 -7.90
CA THR A 331 -12.83 -20.00 -7.50
C THR A 331 -11.94 -18.91 -6.91
N TYR A 332 -11.06 -19.31 -6.00
CA TYR A 332 -10.29 -18.36 -5.21
C TYR A 332 -8.81 -18.72 -5.24
N SER A 333 -7.92 -17.75 -5.39
CA SER A 333 -6.48 -17.94 -5.27
C SER A 333 -5.92 -17.17 -4.07
N PRO A 334 -4.92 -17.73 -3.36
CA PRO A 334 -4.25 -17.00 -2.29
C PRO A 334 -3.40 -15.87 -2.88
N SER A 335 -3.22 -14.78 -2.14
CA SER A 335 -2.39 -13.65 -2.60
C SER A 335 -0.89 -13.96 -2.65
N SER A 336 -0.46 -15.05 -2.02
CA SER A 336 0.92 -15.53 -1.95
C SER A 336 0.95 -17.03 -1.73
N ASN A 337 2.09 -17.67 -1.98
CA ASN A 337 2.26 -19.09 -1.66
C ASN A 337 2.31 -19.29 -0.13
N GLY A 338 1.78 -20.40 0.35
CA GLY A 338 1.66 -20.66 1.77
C GLY A 338 1.23 -22.08 2.13
N THR A 339 0.83 -22.27 3.38
CA THR A 339 0.36 -23.55 3.94
C THR A 339 -1.01 -23.37 4.55
N GLY A 340 -2.01 -24.14 4.13
CA GLY A 340 -3.37 -24.11 4.67
C GLY A 340 -3.42 -24.50 6.15
N VAL A 341 -4.20 -23.76 6.94
CA VAL A 341 -4.36 -23.94 8.39
C VAL A 341 -5.77 -24.45 8.73
N SER A 342 -6.80 -23.76 8.26
CA SER A 342 -8.19 -24.07 8.61
C SER A 342 -9.19 -23.57 7.56
N MET A 343 -10.42 -24.10 7.64
CA MET A 343 -11.57 -23.56 6.93
C MET A 343 -12.69 -23.20 7.92
N SER A 344 -13.49 -22.21 7.56
CA SER A 344 -14.65 -21.78 8.34
C SER A 344 -15.89 -21.68 7.48
N PHE A 345 -17.05 -22.01 8.06
CA PHE A 345 -18.35 -22.10 7.40
C PHE A 345 -19.43 -21.42 8.24
N TYR A 346 -20.40 -20.77 7.60
CA TYR A 346 -21.54 -20.11 8.24
C TYR A 346 -22.84 -20.87 7.96
N GLY A 347 -23.45 -21.38 9.03
CA GLY A 347 -24.71 -22.13 8.94
C GLY A 347 -25.30 -22.46 10.31
N ARG A 348 -26.38 -23.24 10.31
CA ARG A 348 -27.02 -23.76 11.52
C ARG A 348 -27.60 -25.15 11.30
N ASN A 349 -27.50 -25.99 12.32
CA ASN A 349 -28.42 -27.07 12.67
C ASN A 349 -27.91 -27.68 13.98
N SER A 350 -28.79 -27.90 14.97
CA SER A 350 -28.34 -28.31 16.30
C SER A 350 -28.01 -29.80 16.34
N GLY A 351 -26.73 -30.13 16.49
CA GLY A 351 -26.27 -31.51 16.70
C GLY A 351 -25.68 -32.18 15.45
N ASP A 352 -25.76 -31.51 14.31
CA ASP A 352 -25.20 -31.99 13.05
C ASP A 352 -23.77 -31.50 12.83
N GLN A 353 -23.06 -32.19 11.92
CA GLN A 353 -21.65 -31.98 11.65
C GLN A 353 -21.42 -31.58 10.20
N ILE A 354 -20.38 -30.80 9.97
CA ILE A 354 -19.90 -30.43 8.66
C ILE A 354 -18.42 -30.76 8.50
N LYS A 355 -18.03 -31.18 7.30
CA LYS A 355 -16.63 -31.30 6.85
C LYS A 355 -16.41 -30.35 5.69
N MET A 356 -15.21 -29.79 5.59
CA MET A 356 -14.82 -28.90 4.51
C MET A 356 -13.63 -29.46 3.73
N ALA A 357 -13.50 -29.07 2.47
CA ALA A 357 -12.41 -29.51 1.61
C ALA A 357 -11.97 -28.42 0.63
N LEU A 358 -10.69 -28.49 0.24
CA LEU A 358 -10.06 -27.64 -0.75
C LEU A 358 -9.76 -28.47 -2.00
N TYR A 359 -10.23 -28.01 -3.15
CA TYR A 359 -9.99 -28.64 -4.45
C TYR A 359 -9.25 -27.69 -5.40
N ASP A 360 -8.31 -28.20 -6.19
CA ASP A 360 -7.73 -27.45 -7.32
C ASP A 360 -8.77 -27.37 -8.45
N SER A 361 -9.16 -26.16 -8.83
CA SER A 361 -10.22 -25.95 -9.81
C SER A 361 -9.82 -26.30 -11.26
N SER A 362 -8.53 -26.52 -11.54
CA SER A 362 -8.02 -26.80 -12.88
C SER A 362 -8.16 -28.26 -13.30
N ASN A 363 -8.08 -29.18 -12.33
CA ASN A 363 -8.13 -30.63 -12.53
C ASN A 363 -9.13 -31.32 -11.57
N GLU A 364 -9.77 -30.55 -10.69
CA GLU A 364 -10.71 -30.99 -9.68
C GLU A 364 -10.10 -32.06 -8.72
N SER A 365 -8.79 -32.00 -8.45
CA SER A 365 -8.12 -32.84 -7.45
C SER A 365 -8.35 -32.33 -6.03
N LEU A 366 -8.52 -33.27 -5.10
CA LEU A 366 -8.58 -32.96 -3.66
C LEU A 366 -7.18 -32.60 -3.17
N GLU A 367 -7.04 -31.39 -2.65
CA GLU A 367 -5.78 -30.90 -2.07
C GLU A 367 -5.74 -31.11 -0.56
N ALA A 368 -6.89 -30.93 0.11
CA ALA A 368 -7.00 -31.08 1.56
C ALA A 368 -8.45 -31.20 2.04
N GLU A 369 -8.61 -31.72 3.24
CA GLU A 369 -9.88 -31.79 3.96
C GLU A 369 -9.69 -31.43 5.43
N THR A 370 -10.77 -30.98 6.06
CA THR A 370 -10.81 -30.69 7.50
C THR A 370 -11.37 -31.85 8.29
N GLU A 371 -11.10 -31.85 9.59
CA GLU A 371 -11.91 -32.64 10.53
C GLU A 371 -13.38 -32.20 10.53
N ALA A 372 -14.26 -33.04 11.05
CA ALA A 372 -15.67 -32.69 11.24
C ALA A 372 -15.85 -31.69 12.41
N VAL A 373 -16.74 -30.71 12.25
CA VAL A 373 -17.10 -29.74 13.31
C VAL A 373 -18.62 -29.67 13.48
N ASN A 374 -19.07 -29.50 14.73
CA ASN A 374 -20.50 -29.42 15.05
C ASN A 374 -21.07 -28.03 14.74
N LEU A 375 -22.28 -28.00 14.19
CA LEU A 375 -23.07 -26.79 13.99
C LEU A 375 -23.83 -26.42 15.27
N SER A 376 -24.18 -25.14 15.37
CA SER A 376 -25.02 -24.60 16.43
C SER A 376 -26.48 -24.49 15.96
N GLY A 377 -27.43 -24.41 16.91
CA GLY A 377 -28.85 -24.21 16.59
C GLY A 377 -29.18 -22.80 16.06
N SER A 378 -28.26 -21.85 16.21
CA SER A 378 -28.38 -20.49 15.69
C SER A 378 -27.35 -20.24 14.58
N PRO A 379 -27.63 -19.35 13.61
CA PRO A 379 -26.68 -19.01 12.56
C PRO A 379 -25.35 -18.54 13.15
N SER A 380 -24.25 -19.23 12.81
CA SER A 380 -22.93 -18.94 13.38
C SER A 380 -21.80 -19.44 12.50
N TRP A 381 -20.61 -18.84 12.68
CA TRP A 381 -19.37 -19.34 12.06
C TRP A 381 -18.84 -20.53 12.86
N VAL A 382 -18.53 -21.63 12.17
CA VAL A 382 -17.80 -22.78 12.71
C VAL A 382 -16.48 -22.95 11.98
N THR A 383 -15.41 -23.32 12.68
CA THR A 383 -14.06 -23.45 12.12
C THR A 383 -13.52 -24.85 12.39
N ALA A 384 -12.94 -25.47 11.36
CA ALA A 384 -12.23 -26.74 11.47
C ALA A 384 -10.83 -26.63 10.87
N ASN A 385 -9.84 -27.21 11.54
CA ASN A 385 -8.48 -27.27 11.04
C ASN A 385 -8.36 -28.32 9.93
N PHE A 386 -7.43 -28.11 9.00
CA PHE A 386 -7.06 -29.18 8.06
C PHE A 386 -6.46 -30.37 8.81
N SER A 387 -6.79 -31.59 8.37
CA SER A 387 -6.20 -32.82 8.93
C SER A 387 -4.71 -32.96 8.58
N GLY A 388 -4.22 -32.18 7.59
CA GLY A 388 -2.83 -31.97 7.25
C GLY A 388 -2.46 -30.49 7.11
N SER A 389 -1.30 -30.21 6.51
CA SER A 389 -0.81 -28.84 6.24
C SER A 389 -0.61 -28.66 4.73
N PRO A 390 -1.69 -28.52 3.95
CA PRO A 390 -1.61 -28.50 2.49
C PRO A 390 -0.87 -27.26 1.99
N SER A 391 -0.08 -27.39 0.93
CA SER A 391 0.53 -26.24 0.27
C SER A 391 -0.52 -25.52 -0.59
N VAL A 392 -0.63 -24.21 -0.44
CA VAL A 392 -1.48 -23.36 -1.30
C VAL A 392 -0.59 -22.45 -2.16
N SER A 393 -0.94 -22.33 -3.44
CA SER A 393 -0.16 -21.60 -4.43
C SER A 393 -0.95 -20.44 -5.01
N SER A 394 -0.33 -19.26 -5.09
CA SER A 394 -0.93 -18.06 -5.70
C SER A 394 -1.24 -18.20 -7.20
N ASN A 395 -0.67 -19.22 -7.85
CA ASN A 395 -0.92 -19.52 -9.26
C ASN A 395 -2.04 -20.55 -9.49
N ILE A 396 -2.66 -21.06 -8.43
CA ILE A 396 -3.74 -22.05 -8.49
C ILE A 396 -5.02 -21.41 -7.96
N ASN A 397 -6.12 -21.64 -8.69
CA ASN A 397 -7.46 -21.29 -8.25
C ASN A 397 -8.06 -22.51 -7.54
N TYR A 398 -8.64 -22.30 -6.37
CA TYR A 398 -9.21 -23.32 -5.52
C TYR A 398 -10.72 -23.21 -5.38
N ARG A 399 -11.37 -24.35 -5.17
CA ARG A 399 -12.77 -24.47 -4.76
C ARG A 399 -12.83 -24.81 -3.27
N LEU A 400 -13.62 -24.03 -2.54
CA LEU A 400 -13.90 -24.27 -1.13
C LEU A 400 -15.20 -25.05 -1.03
N SER A 401 -15.13 -26.26 -0.51
CA SER A 401 -16.20 -27.24 -0.56
C SER A 401 -16.64 -27.67 0.84
N PHE A 402 -17.86 -28.18 0.97
CA PHE A 402 -18.38 -28.74 2.21
C PHE A 402 -19.34 -29.92 1.98
N LYS A 403 -19.55 -30.74 3.01
CA LYS A 403 -20.60 -31.76 3.11
C LYS A 403 -21.09 -31.91 4.54
N ALA A 404 -22.35 -32.30 4.74
CA ALA A 404 -23.01 -32.29 6.04
C ALA A 404 -23.54 -33.67 6.45
N SER A 405 -23.65 -33.95 7.75
CA SER A 405 -24.11 -35.24 8.27
C SER A 405 -25.61 -35.46 8.19
N ALA A 406 -26.37 -34.41 7.93
CA ALA A 406 -27.83 -34.37 7.84
C ALA A 406 -28.24 -33.21 6.93
N GLU A 407 -29.54 -32.99 6.81
CA GLU A 407 -30.08 -31.73 6.30
C GLU A 407 -29.64 -30.56 7.19
N ILE A 408 -29.17 -29.45 6.63
CA ILE A 408 -28.72 -28.26 7.37
C ILE A 408 -29.14 -26.97 6.68
N TYR A 409 -29.12 -25.84 7.39
CA TYR A 409 -29.32 -24.53 6.78
C TYR A 409 -27.98 -23.89 6.42
N VAL A 410 -27.82 -23.58 5.13
CA VAL A 410 -26.62 -22.97 4.57
C VAL A 410 -26.95 -21.55 4.11
N TYR A 411 -26.08 -20.59 4.45
CA TYR A 411 -26.29 -19.19 4.10
C TYR A 411 -25.44 -18.78 2.90
N TYR A 412 -26.04 -18.00 2.01
CA TYR A 412 -25.41 -17.51 0.80
C TYR A 412 -25.93 -16.14 0.35
N ASP A 413 -25.19 -15.52 -0.55
CA ASP A 413 -25.64 -14.37 -1.36
C ASP A 413 -25.66 -14.81 -2.84
N THR A 414 -26.54 -14.24 -3.66
CA THR A 414 -26.59 -14.55 -5.10
C THR A 414 -25.27 -14.18 -5.77
N ALA A 415 -24.75 -15.08 -6.59
CA ALA A 415 -23.51 -14.92 -7.34
C ALA A 415 -23.76 -14.77 -8.85
N ALA A 416 -22.69 -14.49 -9.60
CA ALA A 416 -22.72 -14.50 -11.07
C ALA A 416 -22.48 -15.90 -11.68
N VAL A 417 -22.07 -16.88 -10.86
CA VAL A 417 -21.62 -18.21 -11.31
C VAL A 417 -22.34 -19.31 -10.53
N ASN A 418 -22.74 -20.37 -11.23
CA ASN A 418 -23.43 -21.54 -10.69
C ASN A 418 -22.58 -22.31 -9.67
N TYR A 419 -23.17 -22.70 -8.54
CA TYR A 419 -22.55 -23.62 -7.59
C TYR A 419 -22.38 -25.00 -8.22
N LYS A 420 -21.54 -25.83 -7.60
CA LYS A 420 -21.27 -27.19 -8.04
C LYS A 420 -21.55 -28.20 -6.92
N TYR A 421 -22.05 -29.37 -7.29
CA TYR A 421 -22.32 -30.46 -6.37
C TYR A 421 -21.96 -31.83 -6.94
N ALA A 422 -21.69 -32.81 -6.08
CA ALA A 422 -21.39 -34.18 -6.45
C ALA A 422 -21.97 -35.14 -5.40
N SER A 423 -22.47 -36.30 -5.82
CA SER A 423 -22.95 -37.30 -4.87
C SER A 423 -21.79 -37.87 -4.05
N ASN A 424 -21.83 -37.67 -2.74
CA ASN A 424 -20.85 -38.15 -1.78
C ASN A 424 -21.44 -38.12 -0.37
N ASN A 425 -21.49 -39.26 0.32
CA ASN A 425 -22.05 -39.29 1.67
C ASN A 425 -21.10 -38.68 2.69
N PHE A 426 -21.63 -38.20 3.81
CA PHE A 426 -20.83 -37.60 4.88
C PHE A 426 -19.71 -38.52 5.42
N THR A 427 -20.01 -39.81 5.53
CA THR A 427 -19.10 -40.84 6.03
C THR A 427 -18.09 -41.34 5.01
N ASP A 428 -18.35 -41.13 3.72
CA ASP A 428 -17.46 -41.56 2.65
C ASP A 428 -16.21 -40.67 2.61
N ASP A 429 -15.14 -41.16 1.99
CA ASP A 429 -13.98 -40.33 1.68
C ASP A 429 -14.36 -39.29 0.60
N TRP A 430 -13.65 -38.16 0.60
CA TRP A 430 -13.83 -37.15 -0.44
C TRP A 430 -13.34 -37.69 -1.80
N PRO A 431 -14.12 -37.55 -2.90
CA PRO A 431 -13.72 -38.01 -4.22
C PRO A 431 -12.46 -37.27 -4.69
N ASN A 432 -11.51 -37.98 -5.32
CA ASN A 432 -10.28 -37.39 -5.86
C ASN A 432 -9.84 -38.09 -7.16
N PRO A 433 -9.96 -37.43 -8.34
CA PRO A 433 -10.61 -36.14 -8.56
C PRO A 433 -12.13 -36.24 -8.39
N ILE A 434 -12.78 -35.09 -8.16
CA ILE A 434 -14.24 -35.00 -8.04
C ILE A 434 -14.87 -34.64 -9.39
N SER A 435 -16.06 -35.20 -9.66
CA SER A 435 -16.85 -34.87 -10.85
C SER A 435 -18.07 -34.07 -10.44
N TRP A 436 -18.09 -32.80 -10.83
CA TRP A 436 -19.13 -31.84 -10.45
C TRP A 436 -20.30 -31.80 -11.44
N THR A 437 -21.49 -31.61 -10.89
CA THR A 437 -22.69 -31.16 -11.59
C THR A 437 -22.98 -29.71 -11.22
N GLU A 438 -23.49 -28.91 -12.15
CA GLU A 438 -23.85 -27.51 -11.90
C GLU A 438 -25.25 -27.38 -11.31
N GLY A 439 -25.42 -26.44 -10.38
CA GLY A 439 -26.72 -26.00 -9.86
C GLY A 439 -26.95 -24.51 -10.09
N SER A 440 -27.65 -23.84 -9.17
CA SER A 440 -27.99 -22.41 -9.24
C SER A 440 -26.82 -21.48 -8.84
N ALA A 441 -26.89 -20.18 -9.14
CA ALA A 441 -25.80 -19.24 -8.84
C ALA A 441 -25.78 -18.77 -7.37
N ARG A 442 -24.81 -19.26 -6.58
CA ARG A 442 -24.70 -19.02 -5.12
C ARG A 442 -23.26 -18.78 -4.64
N LYS A 443 -23.09 -17.84 -3.71
CA LYS A 443 -21.83 -17.56 -3.00
C LYS A 443 -21.97 -17.89 -1.51
N TRP A 444 -21.39 -19.02 -1.11
CA TRP A 444 -21.47 -19.54 0.26
C TRP A 444 -20.68 -18.72 1.28
N GLY A 445 -21.18 -18.66 2.51
CA GLY A 445 -20.44 -18.18 3.67
C GLY A 445 -19.36 -19.18 4.10
N ILE A 446 -18.29 -19.33 3.33
CA ILE A 446 -17.16 -20.24 3.61
C ILE A 446 -15.84 -19.55 3.33
N TYR A 447 -14.79 -19.73 4.14
CA TYR A 447 -13.46 -19.21 3.86
C TYR A 447 -12.33 -20.12 4.37
N CYS A 448 -11.13 -19.92 3.85
CA CYS A 448 -9.90 -20.65 4.17
C CYS A 448 -8.85 -19.69 4.73
N THR A 449 -8.11 -20.15 5.74
CA THR A 449 -6.96 -19.44 6.32
C THR A 449 -5.68 -20.23 6.04
N TYR A 450 -4.61 -19.55 5.62
CA TYR A 450 -3.29 -20.11 5.36
C TYR A 450 -2.18 -19.27 6.01
N GLU A 451 -0.98 -19.81 6.15
CA GLU A 451 0.23 -19.10 6.59
C GLU A 451 1.17 -18.87 5.40
N VAL A 452 1.68 -17.64 5.24
CA VAL A 452 2.62 -17.30 4.15
C VAL A 452 3.99 -17.94 4.40
N LEU A 453 4.59 -18.51 3.35
CA LEU A 453 5.99 -18.91 3.39
C LEU A 453 6.89 -17.68 3.21
N GLU A 454 7.57 -17.23 4.26
CA GLU A 454 8.59 -16.18 4.15
C GLU A 454 9.78 -16.68 3.32
N THR A 455 10.13 -15.94 2.26
CA THR A 455 11.35 -16.19 1.49
C THR A 455 12.39 -15.13 1.84
N ILE A 456 13.49 -15.55 2.49
CA ILE A 456 14.61 -14.66 2.80
C ILE A 456 15.53 -14.56 1.58
N GLY A 457 15.43 -13.46 0.84
CA GLY A 457 16.39 -13.10 -0.20
C GLY A 457 17.60 -12.37 0.38
N VAL A 458 18.82 -12.89 0.20
CA VAL A 458 20.06 -12.22 0.60
C VAL A 458 20.78 -11.69 -0.63
N GLN A 459 21.04 -10.38 -0.69
CA GLN A 459 21.94 -9.77 -1.67
C GLN A 459 22.98 -8.89 -0.96
N ALA A 460 24.25 -9.00 -1.37
CA ALA A 460 25.34 -8.14 -0.92
C ALA A 460 26.01 -7.48 -2.15
N THR A 461 26.15 -6.16 -2.12
CA THR A 461 26.88 -5.39 -3.13
C THR A 461 28.23 -4.96 -2.56
N ILE A 462 29.32 -5.49 -3.11
CA ILE A 462 30.68 -5.06 -2.76
C ILE A 462 31.02 -3.85 -3.65
N LYS A 463 31.25 -2.68 -3.03
CA LYS A 463 31.73 -1.48 -3.76
C LYS A 463 33.23 -1.59 -4.05
N SER A 464 33.70 -0.88 -5.07
CA SER A 464 35.13 -0.74 -5.31
C SER A 464 35.78 0.00 -4.13
N TRP A 465 36.96 -0.45 -3.72
CA TRP A 465 37.76 0.14 -2.66
C TRP A 465 39.20 0.39 -3.14
N ILE A 466 39.85 1.34 -2.49
CA ILE A 466 41.28 1.61 -2.64
C ILE A 466 41.90 1.75 -1.25
N SER A 467 43.06 1.15 -1.03
CA SER A 467 43.88 1.35 0.16
C SER A 467 45.21 1.96 -0.25
N PHE A 468 45.72 2.89 0.56
CA PHE A 468 47.02 3.50 0.35
C PHE A 468 47.64 3.92 1.68
N SER A 469 48.88 3.50 1.93
CA SER A 469 49.64 3.87 3.13
C SER A 469 51.11 4.08 2.82
N VAL A 470 51.77 4.89 3.64
CA VAL A 470 53.18 5.27 3.48
C VAL A 470 53.88 5.07 4.82
N SER A 471 55.04 4.40 4.82
CA SER A 471 55.74 4.02 6.05
C SER A 471 56.32 5.21 6.85
N ALA A 472 56.54 6.35 6.19
CA ALA A 472 57.03 7.57 6.81
C ALA A 472 56.46 8.82 6.11
N THR A 473 55.94 9.77 6.88
CA THR A 473 55.44 11.06 6.38
C THR A 473 56.51 12.16 6.36
N SER A 474 57.71 11.87 6.87
CA SER A 474 58.90 12.73 6.84
C SER A 474 60.17 11.88 6.84
N THR A 475 61.22 12.31 6.15
CA THR A 475 62.53 11.63 6.15
C THR A 475 63.66 12.66 6.05
N THR A 476 64.84 12.33 6.58
CA THR A 476 66.05 13.14 6.45
C THR A 476 67.00 12.51 5.44
N LEU A 477 67.72 13.33 4.69
CA LEU A 477 68.75 12.84 3.77
C LEU A 477 70.10 12.78 4.50
N SER A 478 70.82 11.67 4.35
CA SER A 478 72.13 11.44 4.97
C SER A 478 73.12 10.84 3.96
N PRO A 479 74.41 11.21 4.01
CA PRO A 479 75.03 12.25 4.86
C PRO A 479 74.58 13.68 4.47
N GLU A 480 75.06 14.70 5.18
CA GLU A 480 74.80 16.11 4.80
C GLU A 480 75.29 16.38 3.37
N MET A 481 74.46 17.02 2.53
CA MET A 481 74.83 17.31 1.13
C MET A 481 76.06 18.22 1.01
N VAL A 482 76.19 19.18 1.94
CA VAL A 482 77.37 20.00 2.17
C VAL A 482 77.66 19.90 3.66
N ASP A 483 78.83 19.42 4.05
CA ASP A 483 79.22 19.33 5.46
C ASP A 483 79.81 20.65 5.99
N SER A 484 79.99 20.73 7.31
CA SER A 484 80.56 21.92 7.98
C SER A 484 81.98 22.33 7.52
N THR A 485 82.68 21.46 6.78
CA THR A 485 84.00 21.73 6.20
C THR A 485 83.94 22.15 4.73
N GLY A 486 82.73 22.20 4.14
CA GLY A 486 82.49 22.48 2.72
C GLY A 486 82.63 21.24 1.81
N GLY A 487 82.76 20.04 2.39
CA GLY A 487 82.75 18.78 1.66
C GLY A 487 81.36 18.51 1.08
N VAL A 488 81.31 18.05 -0.16
CA VAL A 488 80.05 17.75 -0.88
C VAL A 488 79.81 16.25 -0.93
N HIS A 489 78.56 15.83 -0.73
CA HIS A 489 78.15 14.43 -0.72
C HIS A 489 76.83 14.22 -1.49
N ILE A 490 76.53 12.96 -1.81
CA ILE A 490 75.19 12.56 -2.27
C ILE A 490 74.43 12.08 -1.03
N ALA A 491 73.37 12.79 -0.68
CA ALA A 491 72.52 12.48 0.44
C ALA A 491 71.36 11.58 -0.01
N SER A 492 70.98 10.60 0.80
CA SER A 492 69.87 9.69 0.52
C SER A 492 68.95 9.58 1.74
N SER A 493 67.66 9.43 1.50
CA SER A 493 66.71 9.04 2.54
C SER A 493 66.91 7.59 2.95
N SER A 494 66.34 7.21 4.10
CA SER A 494 65.94 5.82 4.32
C SER A 494 64.88 5.40 3.29
N VAL A 495 64.73 4.09 3.08
CA VAL A 495 63.68 3.55 2.20
C VAL A 495 62.30 3.86 2.78
N ILE A 496 61.43 4.42 1.94
CA ILE A 496 60.02 4.69 2.24
C ILE A 496 59.19 3.60 1.55
N SER A 497 58.45 2.81 2.30
CA SER A 497 57.54 1.81 1.75
C SER A 497 56.17 2.44 1.50
N LEU A 498 55.63 2.25 0.29
CA LEU A 498 54.25 2.56 -0.08
C LEU A 498 53.51 1.24 -0.22
N THR A 499 52.35 1.11 0.41
CA THR A 499 51.48 -0.06 0.29
C THR A 499 50.15 0.37 -0.29
N ALA A 500 49.77 -0.18 -1.43
CA ALA A 500 48.54 0.13 -2.14
C ALA A 500 47.72 -1.15 -2.42
N GLY A 501 46.43 -0.98 -2.67
CA GLY A 501 45.57 -2.09 -3.06
C GLY A 501 44.21 -1.62 -3.56
N THR A 502 43.57 -2.45 -4.37
CA THR A 502 42.22 -2.20 -4.88
C THR A 502 41.56 -3.49 -5.36
N ASN A 503 40.25 -3.60 -5.20
CA ASN A 503 39.46 -4.62 -5.90
C ASN A 503 38.95 -4.13 -7.27
N ASN A 504 39.39 -2.97 -7.74
CA ASN A 504 39.04 -2.48 -9.07
C ASN A 504 39.78 -3.30 -10.13
N THR A 505 39.03 -3.80 -11.12
CA THR A 505 39.58 -4.59 -12.22
C THR A 505 40.54 -3.81 -13.10
N SER A 506 40.49 -2.48 -13.08
CA SER A 506 41.40 -1.60 -13.80
C SER A 506 42.69 -1.27 -13.02
N GLY A 507 42.89 -1.82 -11.82
CA GLY A 507 44.06 -1.56 -10.98
C GLY A 507 44.06 -0.19 -10.30
N TYR A 508 45.24 0.35 -10.00
CA TYR A 508 45.44 1.69 -9.42
C TYR A 508 46.64 2.41 -10.07
N SER A 509 46.74 3.71 -9.84
CA SER A 509 47.85 4.57 -10.24
C SER A 509 48.34 5.42 -9.07
N ILE A 510 49.66 5.59 -8.92
CA ILE A 510 50.29 6.44 -7.91
C ILE A 510 51.05 7.55 -8.63
N ASP A 511 50.61 8.80 -8.41
CA ASP A 511 51.33 9.98 -8.84
C ASP A 511 52.28 10.49 -7.74
N ILE A 512 53.43 11.04 -8.14
CA ILE A 512 54.38 11.77 -7.29
C ILE A 512 54.58 13.20 -7.78
N LYS A 513 54.70 14.15 -6.86
CA LYS A 513 55.15 15.53 -7.15
C LYS A 513 55.87 16.16 -5.97
N SER A 514 56.66 17.18 -6.24
CA SER A 514 57.32 18.07 -5.27
C SER A 514 56.57 19.40 -5.18
N LEU A 515 56.56 20.04 -4.02
CA LEU A 515 55.98 21.38 -3.88
C LEU A 515 56.78 22.43 -4.65
N ASN A 516 58.11 22.34 -4.62
CA ASN A 516 59.00 23.38 -5.18
C ASN A 516 59.77 22.91 -6.43
N ALA A 517 59.60 21.67 -6.87
CA ALA A 517 60.48 20.97 -7.82
C ALA A 517 61.97 21.02 -7.43
N ALA A 518 62.24 21.19 -6.13
CA ALA A 518 63.56 21.43 -5.59
C ALA A 518 63.61 21.33 -4.07
N LEU A 519 64.79 21.07 -3.52
CA LEU A 519 65.06 21.30 -2.10
C LEU A 519 65.40 22.77 -1.87
N CYS A 520 64.62 23.43 -1.02
CA CYS A 520 64.82 24.84 -0.67
C CYS A 520 65.52 24.98 0.67
N HIS A 521 66.56 25.82 0.72
CA HIS A 521 67.16 26.21 1.99
C HIS A 521 66.15 26.97 2.88
N GLN A 522 66.26 26.83 4.20
CA GLN A 522 65.41 27.52 5.19
C GLN A 522 65.35 29.07 5.04
N ASN A 523 66.35 29.67 4.36
CA ASN A 523 66.40 31.11 4.08
C ASN A 523 65.80 31.51 2.71
N GLY A 524 65.21 30.57 1.96
CA GLY A 524 64.46 30.80 0.72
C GLY A 524 64.92 29.96 -0.48
N CYS A 525 64.00 29.76 -1.43
CA CYS A 525 64.21 29.00 -2.67
C CYS A 525 64.91 29.79 -3.80
N GLY A 526 65.29 31.05 -3.61
CA GLY A 526 65.78 31.88 -4.73
C GLY A 526 67.24 31.63 -5.15
N THR A 527 68.14 31.50 -4.17
CA THR A 527 69.60 31.44 -4.41
C THR A 527 70.25 30.15 -3.88
N ALA A 528 69.54 29.43 -3.02
CA ALA A 528 69.98 28.18 -2.39
C ALA A 528 69.01 27.04 -2.71
N GLN A 529 68.50 27.00 -3.94
CA GLN A 529 67.66 25.91 -4.44
C GLN A 529 68.52 24.80 -5.05
N ILE A 530 68.14 23.55 -4.81
CA ILE A 530 68.68 22.38 -5.50
C ILE A 530 67.57 21.82 -6.39
N SER A 531 67.63 22.15 -7.68
CA SER A 531 66.59 21.78 -8.64
C SER A 531 66.59 20.30 -8.96
N SER A 532 65.42 19.79 -9.32
CA SER A 532 65.29 18.44 -9.85
C SER A 532 65.74 18.35 -11.31
N ALA A 533 66.45 17.28 -11.63
CA ALA A 533 66.79 16.90 -12.99
C ALA A 533 66.77 15.37 -13.07
N SER A 534 66.11 14.81 -14.08
CA SER A 534 66.21 13.37 -14.35
C SER A 534 67.62 13.06 -14.84
N THR A 535 68.47 12.55 -13.95
CA THR A 535 69.91 12.38 -14.20
C THR A 535 70.58 11.46 -13.17
N THR A 536 71.85 11.13 -13.42
CA THR A 536 72.74 10.55 -12.41
C THR A 536 73.36 11.66 -11.58
N LEU A 537 73.06 11.67 -10.29
CA LEU A 537 73.64 12.60 -9.33
C LEU A 537 75.15 12.38 -9.22
N LEU A 538 75.89 13.48 -9.27
CA LEU A 538 77.34 13.52 -9.10
C LEU A 538 77.66 14.39 -7.89
N VAL A 539 78.62 13.95 -7.08
CA VAL A 539 79.15 14.74 -5.97
C VAL A 539 79.62 16.11 -6.50
N GLY A 540 79.15 17.19 -5.89
CA GLY A 540 79.50 18.55 -6.29
C GLY A 540 78.64 19.15 -7.40
N ASN A 541 77.56 18.49 -7.84
CA ASN A 541 76.57 19.03 -8.76
C ASN A 541 75.20 19.13 -8.07
N ASP A 542 74.44 20.18 -8.37
CA ASP A 542 73.08 20.35 -7.86
C ASP A 542 72.14 19.34 -8.53
N GLY A 543 71.39 18.57 -7.74
CA GLY A 543 70.34 17.69 -8.22
C GLY A 543 69.47 17.13 -7.10
N TYR A 544 68.19 16.88 -7.38
CA TYR A 544 67.22 16.32 -6.45
C TYR A 544 66.22 15.44 -7.18
N GLY A 545 65.86 14.29 -6.61
CA GLY A 545 64.88 13.40 -7.25
C GLY A 545 64.56 12.16 -6.43
N ALA A 546 63.84 11.24 -7.07
CA ALA A 546 63.40 9.99 -6.47
C ALA A 546 63.81 8.76 -7.29
N GLN A 547 63.86 7.63 -6.61
CA GLN A 547 63.99 6.28 -7.19
C GLN A 547 62.91 5.40 -6.58
N ALA A 548 62.33 4.51 -7.37
CA ALA A 548 61.39 3.53 -6.90
C ALA A 548 61.65 2.14 -7.49
N THR A 549 61.29 1.12 -6.73
CA THR A 549 61.26 -0.28 -7.15
C THR A 549 60.06 -0.97 -6.52
N SER A 550 59.55 -2.04 -7.13
CA SER A 550 58.57 -2.94 -6.52
C SER A 550 59.04 -4.39 -6.63
N SER A 551 58.65 -5.24 -5.69
CA SER A 551 58.79 -6.70 -5.81
C SER A 551 57.55 -7.36 -6.39
N ASP A 552 56.46 -6.60 -6.49
CA ASP A 552 55.23 -7.09 -7.07
C ASP A 552 55.37 -7.06 -8.61
N PRO A 553 55.25 -8.21 -9.29
CA PRO A 553 55.35 -8.25 -10.75
C PRO A 553 54.19 -7.53 -11.46
N GLU A 554 53.08 -7.24 -10.76
CA GLU A 554 51.92 -6.55 -11.33
C GLU A 554 52.04 -5.02 -11.23
N VAL A 555 52.97 -4.53 -10.39
CA VAL A 555 53.28 -3.10 -10.27
C VAL A 555 54.34 -2.69 -11.29
N THR A 556 53.97 -1.79 -12.17
CA THR A 556 54.89 -1.15 -13.13
C THR A 556 55.37 0.18 -12.57
N ILE A 557 56.66 0.28 -12.24
CA ILE A 557 57.29 1.56 -11.89
C ILE A 557 57.62 2.33 -13.17
N SER A 558 57.21 3.60 -13.23
CA SER A 558 57.51 4.50 -14.34
C SER A 558 59.01 4.59 -14.62
N ALA A 559 59.38 4.58 -15.90
CA ALA A 559 60.78 4.49 -16.34
C ALA A 559 61.67 5.61 -15.79
N SER A 560 61.09 6.78 -15.51
CA SER A 560 61.80 7.92 -14.91
C SER A 560 62.26 7.65 -13.47
N TYR A 561 61.57 6.76 -12.75
CA TYR A 561 61.84 6.46 -11.34
C TYR A 561 62.36 5.03 -11.12
N ASN A 562 62.23 4.14 -12.10
CA ASN A 562 62.61 2.72 -12.01
C ASN A 562 64.14 2.51 -12.03
N HIS A 563 64.77 2.81 -10.90
CA HIS A 563 66.21 2.73 -10.69
C HIS A 563 66.50 2.01 -9.38
N ALA A 564 67.49 1.12 -9.38
CA ALA A 564 67.89 0.43 -8.16
C ALA A 564 68.39 1.44 -7.11
N THR A 565 67.99 1.24 -5.86
CA THR A 565 68.32 2.12 -4.72
C THR A 565 69.82 2.28 -4.47
N SER A 566 70.64 1.35 -4.99
CA SER A 566 72.11 1.41 -4.95
C SER A 566 72.74 2.36 -5.98
N THR A 567 71.98 2.83 -6.97
CA THR A 567 72.47 3.76 -8.00
C THR A 567 72.24 5.22 -7.60
N ASN A 568 72.92 6.16 -8.24
CA ASN A 568 72.67 7.60 -8.03
C ASN A 568 71.78 8.22 -9.12
N THR A 569 71.11 7.41 -9.94
CA THR A 569 70.24 7.87 -11.02
C THR A 569 68.84 8.12 -10.50
N VAL A 570 68.36 9.36 -10.56
CA VAL A 570 67.04 9.74 -10.04
C VAL A 570 66.15 10.25 -11.16
N GLY A 571 64.85 10.02 -11.01
CA GLY A 571 63.83 10.80 -11.73
C GLY A 571 63.65 12.15 -11.06
N GLY A 572 63.64 13.21 -11.85
CA GLY A 572 63.35 14.55 -11.34
C GLY A 572 61.95 14.63 -10.75
N LEU A 573 61.82 15.35 -9.63
CA LEU A 573 60.53 15.67 -9.03
C LEU A 573 60.03 17.02 -9.54
N GLU A 574 58.81 17.06 -10.09
CA GLU A 574 58.24 18.27 -10.68
C GLU A 574 57.11 18.81 -9.80
N THR A 575 56.62 20.03 -10.11
CA THR A 575 55.47 20.62 -9.41
C THR A 575 54.12 20.05 -9.87
N THR A 576 54.12 19.33 -10.98
CA THR A 576 52.98 18.61 -11.54
C THR A 576 53.03 17.15 -11.16
N ASN A 577 51.86 16.50 -11.12
CA ASN A 577 51.78 15.05 -10.91
C ASN A 577 52.52 14.33 -12.03
N ASN A 578 53.43 13.44 -11.65
CA ASN A 578 54.08 12.50 -12.55
C ASN A 578 53.77 11.09 -12.09
N ASP A 579 53.48 10.20 -13.04
CA ASP A 579 53.24 8.80 -12.76
C ASP A 579 54.50 8.17 -12.14
N LEU A 580 54.33 7.60 -10.93
CA LEU A 580 55.35 6.85 -10.21
C LEU A 580 55.18 5.35 -10.44
N ALA A 581 53.97 4.84 -10.29
CA ALA A 581 53.68 3.41 -10.32
C ALA A 581 52.21 3.10 -10.63
N ASP A 582 51.97 2.12 -11.49
CA ASP A 582 50.64 1.67 -11.90
C ASP A 582 50.47 0.14 -11.76
N THR A 583 49.22 -0.32 -11.65
CA THR A 583 48.81 -1.72 -11.84
C THR A 583 47.70 -1.82 -12.89
N THR A 584 47.56 -2.99 -13.51
CA THR A 584 46.53 -3.23 -14.57
C THR A 584 45.42 -4.19 -14.13
N GLY A 585 45.41 -4.57 -12.86
CA GLY A 585 44.46 -5.51 -12.26
C GLY A 585 44.30 -5.28 -10.75
N PRO A 586 43.36 -5.99 -10.10
CA PRO A 586 43.14 -5.83 -8.67
C PRO A 586 44.38 -6.29 -7.89
N GLY A 587 44.89 -5.43 -7.01
CA GLY A 587 46.06 -5.68 -6.18
C GLY A 587 45.71 -5.72 -4.69
N PHE A 588 46.42 -6.53 -3.91
CA PHE A 588 46.21 -6.66 -2.47
C PHE A 588 47.54 -6.48 -1.75
N GLU A 589 47.74 -5.26 -1.23
CA GLU A 589 48.94 -4.88 -0.45
C GLU A 589 50.24 -4.83 -1.26
N ASP A 590 50.15 -4.42 -2.51
CA ASP A 590 51.26 -4.21 -3.42
C ASP A 590 52.26 -3.20 -2.81
N ILE A 591 53.54 -3.56 -2.75
CA ILE A 591 54.60 -2.81 -2.04
C ILE A 591 55.53 -2.12 -3.04
N ILE A 592 55.72 -0.81 -2.87
CA ILE A 592 56.67 0.02 -3.61
C ILE A 592 57.67 0.62 -2.65
N TRP A 593 58.97 0.55 -2.96
CA TRP A 593 60.04 1.15 -2.18
C TRP A 593 60.56 2.40 -2.87
N LEU A 594 60.41 3.54 -2.21
CA LEU A 594 60.80 4.86 -2.68
C LEU A 594 62.02 5.36 -1.89
N THR A 595 63.00 5.94 -2.59
CA THR A 595 64.16 6.61 -2.00
C THR A 595 64.32 7.99 -2.61
N LEU A 596 64.46 9.02 -1.77
CA LEU A 596 64.76 10.38 -2.18
C LEU A 596 66.26 10.62 -2.12
N LYS A 597 66.83 11.28 -3.13
CA LYS A 597 68.26 11.60 -3.16
C LYS A 597 68.51 13.02 -3.62
N ALA A 598 69.61 13.58 -3.14
CA ALA A 598 70.05 14.90 -3.55
C ALA A 598 71.57 15.04 -3.53
N ALA A 599 72.07 15.96 -4.35
CA ALA A 599 73.45 16.39 -4.40
C ALA A 599 73.51 17.91 -4.54
N ALA A 600 74.58 18.51 -4.04
CA ALA A 600 74.78 19.96 -4.08
C ALA A 600 76.20 20.29 -4.55
N THR A 601 76.34 21.43 -5.19
CA THR A 601 77.64 22.08 -5.41
C THR A 601 78.19 22.64 -4.09
N SER A 602 79.51 22.79 -4.00
CA SER A 602 80.16 23.40 -2.82
C SER A 602 79.84 24.89 -2.64
N THR A 603 79.16 25.51 -3.62
CA THR A 603 78.69 26.90 -3.54
C THR A 603 77.39 27.06 -2.74
N LYS A 604 76.71 25.95 -2.42
CA LYS A 604 75.52 25.96 -1.57
C LYS A 604 75.89 26.22 -0.12
N ILE A 605 75.07 27.01 0.55
CA ILE A 605 75.28 27.39 1.95
C ILE A 605 75.00 26.15 2.82
N TYR A 606 75.87 25.88 3.80
CA TYR A 606 75.61 24.89 4.83
C TYR A 606 74.32 25.24 5.59
N GLY A 607 73.40 24.28 5.73
CA GLY A 607 72.15 24.49 6.46
C GLY A 607 71.06 23.47 6.09
N ILE A 608 69.85 23.75 6.56
CA ILE A 608 68.69 22.87 6.38
C ILE A 608 68.02 23.17 5.04
N TYR A 609 67.79 22.11 4.27
CA TYR A 609 67.06 22.13 3.02
C TYR A 609 65.81 21.25 3.14
N GLU A 610 64.67 21.75 2.70
CA GLU A 610 63.37 21.10 2.86
C GLU A 610 62.57 21.14 1.56
N ASP A 611 61.71 20.15 1.40
CA ASP A 611 60.66 20.11 0.38
C ASP A 611 59.51 19.21 0.84
N ILE A 612 58.34 19.35 0.22
CA ILE A 612 57.17 18.51 0.47
C ILE A 612 56.87 17.69 -0.78
N VAL A 613 56.97 16.37 -0.65
CA VAL A 613 56.60 15.42 -1.71
C VAL A 613 55.18 14.93 -1.47
N THR A 614 54.31 15.06 -2.47
CA THR A 614 52.93 14.56 -2.44
C THR A 614 52.82 13.29 -3.27
N LEU A 615 52.23 12.26 -2.68
CA LEU A 615 51.88 11.00 -3.33
C LEU A 615 50.36 10.86 -3.41
N THR A 616 49.81 10.53 -4.58
CA THR A 616 48.36 10.37 -4.77
C THR A 616 48.07 9.03 -5.40
N CYS A 617 47.37 8.15 -4.67
CA CYS A 617 46.91 6.87 -5.20
C CYS A 617 45.45 6.99 -5.68
N THR A 618 45.17 6.57 -6.92
CA THR A 618 43.86 6.65 -7.58
C THR A 618 43.48 5.27 -8.11
N ALA A 619 42.24 4.84 -7.90
CA ALA A 619 41.77 3.58 -8.49
C ALA A 619 41.59 3.76 -9.99
N GLY A 620 41.93 2.74 -10.78
CA GLY A 620 41.77 2.72 -12.22
C GLY A 620 40.32 3.00 -12.60
N SER A 621 40.13 3.81 -13.64
CA SER A 621 38.79 4.15 -14.14
C SER A 621 38.11 3.01 -14.88
#